data_AF-A0A1V5I0M4-F1
#
_entry.id   AF-A0A1V5I0M4-F1
#
_cell.length_a   1.000
_cell.length_b   1.000
_cell.length_c   1.000
_cell.angle_alpha   90.00
_cell.angle_beta   90.00
_cell.angle_gamma   90.00
#
_symmetry.space_group_name_H-M   'P 1'
#
loop_
_entity.id
_entity.type
_entity.pdbx_description
1 polymer ?
#
loop_
_entity_poly.entity_id
_entity_poly.type
_entity_poly.pdbx_seq_one_letter_code
_entity_poly.pdbx_strand_id
1 'polypeptide(L)'
;MESFNKLAQDGYEAYGAAAEWKAWDGKPMPTWDELRPDIVMKWEAAARAMAAHVIQARQGMPCGVCGVSPRQDAPIGHPNSPGGIIGMK
;
A
#
# COMPACT_ATOMS: atom_id res chain seq x y z
N MET A 1 -4.48 -3.61 -16.23
CA MET A 1 -3.63 -2.58 -15.59
C MET A 1 -4.36 -1.22 -15.59
N GLU A 2 -5.70 -1.22 -15.53
CA GLU A 2 -6.55 -0.02 -15.72
C GLU A 2 -6.88 0.71 -14.41
N SER A 3 -6.70 0.07 -13.25
CA SER A 3 -7.13 0.62 -11.97
C SER A 3 -6.36 1.88 -11.56
N PHE A 4 -5.07 1.97 -11.90
CA PHE A 4 -4.25 3.14 -11.54
C PHE A 4 -4.53 4.34 -12.43
N ASN A 5 -4.88 4.13 -13.69
CA ASN A 5 -5.24 5.21 -14.61
C ASN A 5 -6.53 5.89 -14.15
N LYS A 6 -7.54 5.10 -13.73
CA LYS A 6 -8.77 5.66 -13.15
C LYS A 6 -8.53 6.41 -11.84
N LEU A 7 -7.71 5.87 -10.94
CA LEU A 7 -7.33 6.57 -9.70
C LEU A 7 -6.58 7.88 -9.97
N ALA A 8 -5.74 7.90 -11.00
CA ALA A 8 -5.03 9.09 -11.43
C ALA A 8 -6.00 10.15 -11.99
N GLN A 9 -6.95 9.73 -12.83
CA GLN A 9 -8.00 10.60 -13.35
C GLN A 9 -8.86 11.19 -12.23
N ASP A 10 -9.32 10.35 -11.30
CA ASP A 10 -10.13 10.80 -10.17
C ASP A 10 -9.37 11.78 -9.28
N GLY A 11 -8.07 11.54 -9.06
CA GLY A 11 -7.20 12.46 -8.33
C GLY A 11 -7.03 13.81 -9.04
N TYR A 12 -6.88 13.80 -10.36
CA TYR A 12 -6.78 15.03 -11.15
C TYR A 12 -8.09 15.82 -11.17
N GLU A 13 -9.23 15.15 -11.36
CA GLU A 13 -10.55 15.79 -11.36
C GLU A 13 -10.88 16.36 -9.97
N ALA A 14 -10.53 15.66 -8.89
CA ALA A 14 -10.67 16.17 -7.53
C ALA A 14 -9.79 17.41 -7.29
N TYR A 15 -8.54 17.39 -7.79
CA TYR A 15 -7.66 18.55 -7.74
C TYR A 15 -8.23 19.72 -8.56
N GLY A 16 -8.72 19.46 -9.78
CA GLY A 16 -9.39 20.46 -10.61
C GLY A 16 -10.59 21.07 -9.91
N ALA A 17 -11.46 20.27 -9.29
CA ALA A 17 -12.61 20.76 -8.53
C ALA A 17 -12.18 21.65 -7.35
N ALA A 18 -11.15 21.25 -6.59
CA ALA A 18 -10.61 22.04 -5.48
C ALA A 18 -9.95 23.35 -5.94
N ALA A 19 -9.36 23.36 -7.14
CA ALA A 19 -8.76 24.53 -7.78
C ALA A 19 -9.78 25.36 -8.59
N GLU A 20 -11.07 25.06 -8.51
CA GLU A 20 -12.14 25.66 -9.34
C GLU A 20 -11.85 25.60 -10.85
N TRP A 21 -11.12 24.58 -11.29
CA TRP A 21 -10.62 24.40 -12.66
C TRP A 21 -9.82 25.60 -13.17
N LYS A 22 -9.15 26.32 -12.27
CA LYS A 22 -8.24 27.43 -12.59
C LYS A 22 -6.81 27.04 -12.27
N ALA A 23 -5.93 27.17 -13.26
CA ALA A 23 -4.50 27.03 -13.09
C ALA A 23 -3.94 28.21 -12.28
N TRP A 24 -2.70 28.07 -11.83
CA TRP A 24 -2.00 29.09 -11.04
C TRP A 24 -1.86 30.44 -11.76
N ASP A 25 -1.91 30.45 -13.10
CA ASP A 25 -1.86 31.65 -13.93
C ASP A 25 -3.26 32.22 -14.25
N GLY A 26 -4.30 31.68 -13.60
CA GLY A 26 -5.70 32.08 -13.78
C GLY A 26 -6.35 31.53 -15.04
N LYS A 27 -5.64 30.76 -15.87
CA LYS A 27 -6.22 30.13 -17.06
C LYS A 27 -7.07 28.91 -16.69
N PRO A 28 -8.04 28.53 -17.55
CA PRO A 28 -8.77 27.28 -17.35
C PRO A 28 -7.80 26.09 -17.39
N MET A 29 -8.01 25.16 -16.47
CA MET A 29 -7.32 23.87 -16.49
C MET A 29 -7.86 23.00 -17.62
N PRO A 30 -7.00 22.23 -18.31
CA PRO A 30 -7.44 21.26 -19.30
C PRO A 30 -8.21 20.11 -18.62
N THR A 31 -9.14 19.50 -19.35
CA THR A 31 -9.75 18.23 -18.96
C THR A 31 -8.74 17.08 -19.03
N TRP A 32 -9.09 15.93 -18.46
CA TRP A 32 -8.20 14.76 -18.45
C TRP A 32 -7.78 14.31 -19.86
N ASP A 33 -8.71 14.32 -20.81
CA ASP A 33 -8.46 13.90 -22.20
C ASP A 33 -7.60 14.93 -22.98
N GLU A 34 -7.57 16.18 -22.53
CA GLU A 34 -6.75 17.25 -23.10
C GLU A 34 -5.33 17.30 -22.52
N LEU A 35 -5.06 16.50 -21.47
CA LEU A 35 -3.74 16.44 -20.88
C LEU A 35 -2.73 15.82 -21.84
N ARG A 36 -1.53 16.38 -21.82
CA ARG A 36 -0.39 15.74 -22.49
C ARG A 36 -0.05 14.41 -21.80
N PRO A 37 0.42 13.41 -22.55
CA PRO A 37 0.80 12.10 -21.99
C PRO A 37 1.79 12.18 -20.83
N ASP A 38 2.72 13.15 -20.84
CA ASP A 38 3.70 13.32 -19.76
C ASP A 38 3.06 13.72 -18.42
N ILE A 39 1.94 14.45 -18.45
CA ILE A 39 1.21 14.85 -17.25
C ILE A 39 0.39 13.68 -16.74
N VAL A 40 -0.28 12.94 -17.62
CA VAL A 40 -1.02 11.71 -17.26
C VAL A 40 -0.09 10.73 -16.54
N MET A 41 1.12 10.49 -17.06
CA MET A 41 2.11 9.61 -16.43
C MET A 41 2.52 10.06 -15.01
N LYS A 42 2.60 11.38 -14.75
CA LYS A 42 2.93 11.91 -13.42
C LYS A 42 1.79 11.63 -12.42
N TRP A 43 0.55 11.81 -12.84
CA TRP A 43 -0.62 11.46 -12.03
C TRP A 43 -0.73 9.96 -11.78
N GLU A 44 -0.44 9.12 -12.77
CA GLU A 44 -0.36 7.67 -12.59
C GLU A 44 0.71 7.26 -11.57
N ALA A 45 1.89 7.89 -11.61
CA ALA A 45 2.94 7.62 -10.65
C ALA A 45 2.51 7.98 -9.22
N ALA A 46 1.84 9.12 -9.04
CA ALA A 46 1.27 9.52 -7.76
C ALA A 46 0.20 8.53 -7.27
N ALA A 47 -0.72 8.11 -8.15
CA ALA A 47 -1.76 7.14 -7.83
C ALA A 47 -1.18 5.79 -7.38
N ARG A 48 -0.12 5.31 -8.05
CA ARG A 48 0.59 4.07 -7.66
C ARG A 48 1.22 4.19 -6.27
N ALA A 49 1.89 5.31 -5.99
CA ALA A 49 2.51 5.54 -4.68
C ALA A 49 1.46 5.59 -3.56
N MET A 50 0.36 6.32 -3.76
CA MET A 50 -0.73 6.40 -2.78
C MET A 50 -1.39 5.04 -2.53
N ALA A 51 -1.65 4.28 -3.58
CA ALA A 51 -2.22 2.94 -3.45
C ALA A 51 -1.29 2.00 -2.64
N ALA A 52 0.03 2.09 -2.85
CA ALA A 52 0.98 1.32 -2.06
C ALA A 52 0.89 1.67 -0.56
N HIS A 53 0.80 2.96 -0.22
CA HIS A 53 0.62 3.41 1.17
C HIS A 53 -0.70 2.94 1.79
N VAL A 54 -1.81 2.98 1.04
CA VAL A 54 -3.13 2.53 1.52
C VAL A 54 -3.16 1.01 1.72
N ILE A 55 -2.54 0.24 0.83
CA ILE A 55 -2.45 -1.22 0.97
C ILE A 55 -1.55 -1.61 2.15
N GLN A 56 -0.42 -0.92 2.35
CA GLN A 56 0.46 -1.16 3.51
C GLN A 56 -0.24 -0.82 4.84
N ALA A 57 -1.00 0.28 4.90
CA ALA A 57 -1.77 0.63 6.09
C ALA A 57 -2.82 -0.44 6.46
N ARG A 58 -3.35 -1.18 5.47
CA ARG A 58 -4.25 -2.31 5.72
C ARG A 58 -3.54 -3.57 6.23
N GLN A 59 -2.27 -3.75 5.90
CA GLN A 59 -1.46 -4.91 6.34
C GLN A 59 -0.81 -4.72 7.71
N GLY A 60 -0.86 -3.50 8.27
CA GLY A 60 -0.36 -3.16 9.61
C GLY A 60 -1.45 -2.98 10.67
N MET A 61 -2.71 -3.34 10.38
CA MET A 61 -3.80 -3.27 11.36
C MET A 61 -3.87 -4.62 12.11
N PRO A 62 -3.26 -4.79 13.29
CA PRO A 62 -3.54 -5.97 14.09
C PRO A 62 -5.04 -5.98 14.35
N CYS A 63 -5.67 -7.11 14.04
CA CYS A 63 -7.07 -7.34 14.37
C CYS A 63 -7.28 -7.01 15.86
N GLY A 64 -8.07 -5.97 16.14
CA GLY A 64 -8.43 -5.60 17.51
C GLY A 64 -9.30 -6.65 18.23
N VAL A 65 -9.49 -7.86 17.66
CA VAL A 65 -10.35 -8.93 18.21
C VAL A 65 -9.80 -10.33 17.93
N CYS A 66 -8.48 -10.54 17.92
CA CYS A 66 -7.91 -11.86 18.27
C CYS A 66 -6.45 -11.71 18.70
N GLY A 67 -6.19 -11.78 20.01
CA GLY A 67 -4.85 -11.70 20.58
C GLY A 67 -4.01 -12.94 20.27
N VAL A 68 -3.38 -12.99 19.10
CA VAL A 68 -2.23 -13.86 18.86
C VAL A 68 -1.20 -13.12 18.01
N SER A 69 -0.24 -12.48 18.67
CA SER A 69 1.03 -12.12 18.02
C SER A 69 1.71 -13.40 17.50
N PRO A 70 2.35 -13.38 16.33
CA PRO A 70 3.35 -14.40 16.02
C PRO A 70 4.53 -14.17 16.97
N ARG A 71 4.53 -14.95 18.05
CA ARG A 71 5.65 -15.02 18.98
C ARG A 71 6.81 -15.66 18.23
N GLN A 72 7.81 -14.88 17.86
CA GLN A 72 9.12 -15.38 17.46
C GLN A 72 9.85 -15.92 18.70
N ASP A 73 9.26 -16.90 19.39
CA ASP A 73 9.92 -17.60 20.48
C ASP A 73 10.41 -18.93 19.92
N ALA A 74 11.69 -18.95 19.54
CA ALA A 74 12.46 -20.17 19.46
C ALA A 74 12.30 -20.94 20.79
N PRO A 75 11.95 -22.23 20.78
CA PRO A 75 11.88 -22.98 22.03
C PRO A 75 13.28 -23.25 22.55
N ILE A 76 13.62 -22.50 23.60
CA ILE A 76 14.56 -22.84 24.66
C ILE A 76 14.26 -24.28 25.11
N GLY A 77 15.30 -25.09 25.30
CA GLY A 77 15.18 -26.52 25.59
C GLY A 77 14.53 -26.91 26.92
N HIS A 78 14.45 -28.24 27.05
CA HIS A 78 14.08 -29.12 28.19
C HIS A 78 12.59 -29.39 28.45
N PRO A 79 12.21 -30.52 29.11
CA PRO A 79 12.84 -31.86 29.22
C PRO A 79 11.82 -33.02 29.03
N ASN A 80 12.07 -34.02 28.18
CA ASN A 80 11.79 -35.44 28.51
C ASN A 80 12.20 -36.42 27.41
N SER A 81 13.07 -37.36 27.78
CA SER A 81 13.29 -38.66 27.13
C SER A 81 11.97 -39.41 26.92
N PRO A 82 11.84 -40.21 25.83
CA PRO A 82 12.16 -41.63 25.98
C PRO A 82 12.78 -42.27 24.72
N GLY A 83 14.00 -42.77 24.85
CA GLY A 83 14.72 -43.57 23.85
C GLY A 83 16.16 -43.65 24.33
N GLY A 84 16.58 -44.76 24.94
CA GLY A 84 16.86 -45.98 24.19
C GLY A 84 18.36 -46.19 24.28
N ILE A 85 18.73 -47.06 25.21
CA ILE A 85 20.07 -47.55 25.55
C ILE A 85 21.07 -47.47 24.40
N ILE A 86 22.14 -46.70 24.58
CA ILE A 86 23.40 -46.90 23.85
C ILE A 86 24.46 -47.21 24.90
N GLY A 87 24.84 -48.49 24.99
CA GLY A 87 26.06 -48.87 25.68
C GLY A 87 27.29 -48.37 24.93
N MET A 88 28.37 -48.12 25.66
CA MET A 88 29.78 -48.36 25.29
C MET A 88 30.71 -47.57 26.22
N LYS A 89 31.06 -48.13 27.38
CA LYS A 89 32.40 -48.59 27.75
C LYS A 89 32.46 -48.92 29.25
#